data_AF-A0A923N3X8-F1
#
_entry.id   AF-A0A923N3X8-F1
#
_cell.length_a   1.000
_cell.length_b   1.000
_cell.length_c   1.000
_cell.angle_alpha   90.00
_cell.angle_beta   90.00
_cell.angle_gamma   90.00
#
_symmetry.space_group_name_H-M   'P 1'
#
loop_
_entity.id
_entity.type
_entity.pdbx_description
1 polymer ?
#
loop_
_entity_poly.entity_id
_entity_poly.type
_entity_poly.pdbx_seq_one_letter_code
_entity_poly.pdbx_strand_id
1 'polypeptide(L)'
;MKEFKLENSDKIKTGFSTPENYFDNFSEQLTQRLNIPAPKVIPFYKKRTTAYMIVAAIFVIALMIPILNTSSAVTTNQELDETSLENYLSYQTNVNQYDLINILDDSDINQINSPIALEDKTIEDMLVDNANLEHLIIE
;
A
#
# COMPACT_ATOMS: atom_id res chain seq x y z
N MET A 1 87.30 -74.07 3.60
CA MET A 1 85.99 -73.54 4.06
C MET A 1 84.92 -74.04 3.10
N LYS A 2 83.73 -74.43 3.57
CA LYS A 2 82.64 -74.92 2.71
C LYS A 2 81.88 -73.72 2.10
N GLU A 3 81.48 -73.82 0.83
CA GLU A 3 80.68 -72.79 0.14
C GLU A 3 79.31 -72.63 0.79
N PHE A 4 78.96 -71.39 1.13
CA PHE A 4 77.65 -71.02 1.68
C PHE A 4 76.69 -70.71 0.52
N LYS A 5 75.76 -71.63 0.23
CA LYS A 5 74.75 -71.47 -0.83
C LYS A 5 73.46 -70.92 -0.24
N LEU A 6 73.16 -69.65 -0.54
CA LEU A 6 72.01 -68.88 -0.01
C LEU A 6 70.67 -69.22 -0.67
N GLU A 7 70.67 -69.88 -1.82
CA GLU A 7 69.46 -70.07 -2.63
C GLU A 7 68.58 -71.28 -2.24
N ASN A 8 69.05 -72.16 -1.35
CA ASN A 8 68.37 -73.43 -1.03
C ASN A 8 68.20 -73.69 0.48
N SER A 9 68.06 -72.64 1.29
CA SER A 9 67.68 -72.78 2.71
C SER A 9 66.19 -72.53 2.91
N ASP A 10 65.53 -73.35 3.73
CA ASP A 10 64.16 -73.13 4.18
C ASP A 10 64.01 -71.71 4.74
N LYS A 11 63.28 -70.86 4.02
CA LYS A 11 63.05 -69.46 4.43
C LYS A 11 62.26 -69.47 5.73
N ILE A 12 62.83 -68.90 6.80
CA ILE A 12 62.14 -68.69 8.07
C ILE A 12 60.88 -67.87 7.78
N LYS A 13 59.70 -68.46 8.02
CA LYS A 13 58.43 -67.75 7.83
C LYS A 13 58.37 -66.61 8.84
N THR A 14 58.18 -65.39 8.35
CA THR A 14 58.07 -64.21 9.21
C THR A 14 56.84 -64.37 10.11
N GLY A 15 56.96 -64.14 11.41
CA GLY A 15 55.83 -64.21 12.36
C GLY A 15 54.80 -63.08 12.18
N PHE A 16 55.08 -62.12 11.30
CA PHE A 16 54.21 -61.00 10.98
C PHE A 16 53.65 -61.17 9.57
N SER A 17 52.56 -61.94 9.46
CA SER A 17 51.77 -62.00 8.22
C SER A 17 50.49 -61.20 8.43
N THR A 18 50.16 -60.33 7.48
CA THR A 18 48.85 -59.67 7.47
C THR A 18 47.77 -60.67 7.08
N PRO A 19 46.54 -60.51 7.58
CA PRO A 19 45.39 -61.29 7.13
C PRO A 19 45.17 -61.16 5.62
N GLU A 20 44.53 -62.17 5.03
CA GLU A 20 44.11 -62.14 3.64
C GLU A 20 43.20 -60.92 3.40
N ASN A 21 43.47 -60.18 2.33
CA ASN A 21 42.73 -58.98 1.94
C ASN A 21 42.72 -57.83 2.96
N TYR A 22 43.70 -57.78 3.88
CA TYR A 22 43.83 -56.71 4.87
C TYR A 22 43.95 -55.32 4.20
N PHE A 23 44.84 -55.20 3.22
CA PHE A 23 45.08 -53.93 2.53
C PHE A 23 43.98 -53.58 1.53
N ASP A 24 43.33 -54.58 0.94
CA ASP A 24 42.24 -54.37 -0.03
C ASP A 24 41.01 -53.73 0.64
N ASN A 25 40.68 -54.17 1.85
CA ASN A 25 39.53 -53.65 2.60
C ASN A 25 39.87 -52.46 3.52
N PHE A 26 41.15 -52.07 3.61
CA PHE A 26 41.60 -51.02 4.53
C PHE A 26 40.97 -49.66 4.19
N SER A 27 40.93 -49.30 2.91
CA SER A 27 40.39 -48.02 2.46
C SER A 27 38.90 -47.86 2.76
N GLU A 28 38.13 -48.93 2.57
CA GLU A 28 36.70 -48.94 2.85
C GLU A 28 36.43 -48.83 4.36
N GLN A 29 37.15 -49.63 5.16
CA GLN A 29 37.07 -49.57 6.62
C GLN A 29 37.46 -48.17 7.14
N LEU A 30 38.51 -47.57 6.60
CA LEU A 30 38.93 -46.22 6.97
C LEU A 30 37.84 -45.19 6.65
N THR A 31 37.24 -45.26 5.46
CA THR A 31 36.17 -44.34 5.04
C THR A 31 34.92 -44.47 5.91
N GLN A 32 34.53 -45.71 6.27
CA GLN A 32 33.41 -45.97 7.17
C GLN A 32 33.67 -45.44 8.59
N ARG A 33 34.91 -45.55 9.09
CA ARG A 33 35.32 -45.02 10.40
C ARG A 33 35.45 -43.50 10.40
N LEU A 34 35.79 -42.92 9.26
CA LEU A 34 35.86 -41.47 9.00
C LEU A 34 34.51 -40.90 8.54
N ASN A 35 33.38 -41.52 8.91
CA ASN A 35 32.06 -40.91 8.74
C ASN A 35 31.93 -39.66 9.63
N ILE A 36 32.71 -38.65 9.30
CA ILE A 36 32.74 -37.32 9.89
C ILE A 36 31.46 -36.68 9.37
N PRO A 37 30.46 -36.44 10.24
CA PRO A 37 29.25 -35.76 9.80
C PRO A 37 29.68 -34.43 9.18
N ALA A 38 29.32 -34.22 7.91
CA ALA A 38 29.61 -32.97 7.23
C ALA A 38 29.13 -31.82 8.12
N PRO A 39 29.95 -30.77 8.35
CA PRO A 39 29.55 -29.67 9.20
C PRO A 39 28.23 -29.10 8.70
N LYS A 40 27.30 -28.81 9.62
CA LYS A 40 25.99 -28.22 9.30
C LYS A 40 26.21 -26.82 8.73
N VAL A 41 26.40 -26.73 7.43
CA VAL A 41 26.61 -25.46 6.72
C VAL A 41 25.27 -24.85 6.34
N ILE A 42 25.10 -23.57 6.66
CA ILE A 42 23.95 -22.80 6.20
C ILE A 42 24.37 -22.07 4.91
N PRO A 43 23.78 -22.40 3.75
CA PRO A 43 24.13 -21.75 2.48
C PRO A 43 23.79 -20.26 2.49
N PHE A 44 24.80 -19.40 2.32
CA PHE A 44 24.66 -17.94 2.40
C PHE A 44 23.81 -17.35 1.26
N TYR A 45 23.79 -17.99 0.09
CA TYR A 45 23.00 -17.54 -1.06
C TYR A 45 21.48 -17.61 -0.80
N LYS A 46 21.03 -18.51 0.09
CA LYS A 46 19.61 -18.61 0.47
C LYS A 46 19.15 -17.45 1.37
N LYS A 47 20.06 -16.68 1.96
CA LYS A 47 19.71 -15.49 2.75
C LYS A 47 19.33 -14.28 1.89
N ARG A 48 19.73 -14.25 0.61
CA ARG A 48 19.41 -13.14 -0.30
C ARG A 48 17.94 -13.14 -0.74
N THR A 49 17.31 -14.31 -0.85
CA THR A 49 15.88 -14.41 -1.19
C THR A 49 15.00 -13.89 -0.06
N THR A 50 15.41 -14.08 1.20
CA THR A 50 14.73 -13.49 2.36
C THR A 50 14.80 -11.96 2.32
N ALA A 51 15.92 -11.37 1.89
CA ALA A 51 16.02 -9.92 1.75
C ALA A 51 15.03 -9.35 0.71
N TYR A 52 14.92 -10.00 -0.46
CA TYR A 52 13.92 -9.61 -1.47
C TYR A 52 12.48 -9.81 -0.97
N MET A 53 12.22 -10.86 -0.18
CA MET A 53 10.91 -11.10 0.44
C MET A 53 10.53 -10.00 1.44
N ILE A 54 11.48 -9.52 2.26
CA ILE A 54 11.25 -8.40 3.19
C ILE A 54 10.92 -7.11 2.43
N VAL A 55 11.70 -6.79 1.39
CA VAL A 55 11.46 -5.61 0.55
C VAL A 55 10.08 -5.68 -0.13
N ALA A 56 9.72 -6.85 -0.67
CA ALA A 56 8.40 -7.06 -1.28
C ALA A 56 7.26 -6.94 -0.25
N ALA A 57 7.42 -7.47 0.96
CA ALA A 57 6.42 -7.35 2.02
C ALA A 57 6.20 -5.89 2.44
N ILE A 58 7.28 -5.12 2.60
CA ILE A 58 7.19 -3.68 2.91
C ILE A 58 6.49 -2.92 1.77
N PHE A 59 6.81 -3.25 0.51
CA PHE A 59 6.17 -2.63 -0.65
C PHE A 59 4.67 -2.92 -0.72
N VAL A 60 4.25 -4.17 -0.47
CA VAL A 60 2.82 -4.55 -0.42
C VAL A 60 2.09 -3.81 0.71
N ILE A 61 2.71 -3.72 1.89
CA ILE A 61 2.15 -2.97 3.02
C ILE A 61 2.02 -1.47 2.65
N ALA A 62 3.06 -0.89 2.04
CA ALA A 62 3.06 0.51 1.59
C ALA A 62 1.98 0.79 0.55
N LEU A 63 1.75 -0.14 -0.38
CA LEU A 63 0.70 -0.03 -1.41
C LEU A 63 -0.71 -0.21 -0.81
N MET A 64 -0.83 -0.86 0.34
CA MET A 64 -2.09 -1.02 1.08
C MET A 64 -2.44 0.20 1.96
N ILE A 65 -1.48 1.09 2.25
CA ILE A 65 -1.69 2.32 3.04
C ILE A 65 -2.85 3.19 2.50
N PRO A 66 -2.94 3.51 1.19
CA PRO A 66 -4.05 4.32 0.69
C PRO A 66 -5.41 3.64 0.92
N ILE A 67 -5.51 2.32 0.80
CA ILE A 67 -6.77 1.57 0.97
C ILE A 67 -7.30 1.66 2.41
N LEU A 68 -6.39 1.69 3.40
CA LEU A 68 -6.77 1.85 4.80
C LEU A 68 -7.08 3.32 5.16
N ASN A 69 -6.44 4.29 4.49
CA ASN A 69 -6.68 5.72 4.68
C ASN A 69 -7.81 6.31 3.81
N THR A 70 -8.31 5.59 2.80
CA THR A 70 -9.41 6.06 1.93
C THR A 70 -10.76 6.09 2.63
N SER A 71 -10.92 5.40 3.77
CA SER A 71 -12.15 5.47 4.58
C SER A 71 -12.38 6.84 5.22
N SER A 72 -11.34 7.70 5.29
CA SER A 72 -11.45 9.08 5.77
C SER A 72 -11.31 10.13 4.66
N ALA A 73 -10.94 9.73 3.43
CA ALA A 73 -10.83 10.63 2.29
C ALA A 73 -12.14 10.72 1.46
N VAL A 74 -13.08 9.80 1.67
CA VAL A 74 -14.42 9.81 1.04
C VAL A 74 -15.49 10.32 2.02
N THR A 75 -15.10 11.25 2.87
CA THR A 75 -16.04 12.23 3.43
C THR A 75 -15.47 13.62 3.14
N THR A 76 -15.22 13.89 1.85
CA THR A 76 -15.40 15.26 1.42
C THR A 76 -16.90 15.50 1.61
N ASN A 77 -17.28 16.07 2.75
CA ASN A 77 -18.51 16.85 2.78
C ASN A 77 -18.32 17.83 1.64
N GLN A 78 -18.93 17.56 0.49
CA GLN A 78 -19.08 18.53 -0.57
C GLN A 78 -20.05 19.55 -0.02
N GLU A 79 -19.60 20.32 0.96
CA GLU A 79 -20.23 21.56 1.35
C GLU A 79 -20.16 22.39 0.07
N LEU A 80 -21.33 22.60 -0.51
CA LEU A 80 -21.46 23.31 -1.76
C LEU A 80 -20.85 24.68 -1.52
N ASP A 81 -19.75 24.95 -2.21
CA ASP A 81 -19.10 26.25 -2.17
C ASP A 81 -20.13 27.32 -2.55
N GLU A 82 -20.26 28.34 -1.70
CA GLU A 82 -21.30 29.37 -1.82
C GLU A 82 -21.24 30.07 -3.19
N THR A 83 -20.03 30.35 -3.67
CA THR A 83 -19.81 30.94 -5.00
C THR A 83 -20.30 30.01 -6.11
N SER A 84 -20.10 28.70 -5.95
CA SER A 84 -20.58 27.71 -6.92
C SER A 84 -22.11 27.59 -6.92
N LEU A 85 -22.74 27.68 -5.75
CA LEU A 85 -24.20 27.68 -5.60
C LEU A 85 -24.84 28.94 -6.21
N GLU A 86 -24.27 30.11 -5.94
CA GLU A 86 -24.74 31.39 -6.48
C GLU A 86 -24.66 31.40 -8.01
N ASN A 87 -23.52 30.98 -8.56
CA ASN A 87 -23.37 30.85 -10.01
C ASN A 87 -24.41 29.88 -10.59
N TYR A 88 -24.65 28.74 -9.96
CA TYR A 88 -25.66 27.80 -10.41
C TYR A 88 -27.05 28.44 -10.43
N LEU A 89 -27.47 29.10 -9.35
CA LEU A 89 -28.77 29.78 -9.27
C LEU A 89 -28.90 30.92 -10.28
N SER A 90 -27.83 31.69 -10.50
CA SER A 90 -27.81 32.82 -11.45
C SER A 90 -27.93 32.38 -12.91
N TYR A 91 -27.24 31.29 -13.30
CA TYR A 91 -27.28 30.77 -14.66
C TYR A 91 -28.48 29.85 -14.94
N GLN A 92 -29.14 29.33 -13.90
CA GLN A 92 -30.27 28.42 -14.03
C GLN A 92 -31.58 29.18 -14.35
N THR A 93 -31.96 29.23 -15.63
CA THR A 93 -33.18 29.94 -16.09
C THR A 93 -34.50 29.24 -15.73
N ASN A 94 -34.44 28.03 -15.18
CA ASN A 94 -35.63 27.18 -14.99
C ASN A 94 -36.27 27.34 -13.61
N VAL A 95 -35.66 28.11 -12.72
CA VAL A 95 -36.18 28.37 -11.36
C VAL A 95 -36.91 29.71 -11.39
N ASN A 96 -38.20 29.69 -11.09
CA ASN A 96 -38.99 30.92 -10.99
C ASN A 96 -38.97 31.47 -9.56
N GLN A 97 -39.16 32.78 -9.39
CA GLN A 97 -39.28 33.45 -8.10
C GLN A 97 -40.36 32.80 -7.22
N TYR A 98 -41.49 32.40 -7.81
CA TYR A 98 -42.57 31.71 -7.08
C TYR A 98 -42.16 30.33 -6.55
N ASP A 99 -41.26 29.63 -7.26
CA ASP A 99 -40.76 28.33 -6.81
C ASP A 99 -39.86 28.49 -5.58
N LEU A 100 -39.05 29.56 -5.55
CA LEU A 100 -38.21 29.91 -4.40
C LEU A 100 -39.06 30.28 -3.18
N ILE A 101 -40.11 31.07 -3.36
CA ILE A 101 -41.02 31.48 -2.28
C ILE A 101 -41.69 30.28 -1.61
N ASN A 102 -42.02 29.24 -2.38
CA ASN A 102 -42.65 28.02 -1.84
C ASN A 102 -41.67 27.14 -1.04
N ILE A 103 -40.36 27.33 -1.21
CA ILE A 103 -39.31 26.54 -0.54
C ILE A 103 -38.83 27.23 0.74
N LEU A 104 -38.97 28.55 0.84
CA LEU A 104 -38.61 29.33 2.02
C LEU A 104 -39.63 29.10 3.15
N ASP A 105 -39.13 28.86 4.36
CA ASP A 105 -39.99 28.77 5.55
C ASP A 105 -40.09 30.11 6.30
N ASP A 106 -41.01 30.17 7.28
CA ASP A 106 -41.22 31.39 8.07
C ASP A 106 -39.93 31.87 8.77
N SER A 107 -39.03 30.96 9.11
CA SER A 107 -37.78 31.30 9.80
C SER A 107 -36.73 31.90 8.85
N ASP A 108 -36.70 31.44 7.60
CA ASP A 108 -35.87 31.98 6.53
C ASP A 108 -36.33 33.39 6.15
N ILE A 109 -37.64 33.58 5.99
CA ILE A 109 -38.24 34.89 5.66
C ILE A 109 -37.94 35.93 6.73
N ASN A 110 -37.99 35.54 8.01
CA ASN A 110 -37.66 36.44 9.11
C ASN A 110 -36.18 36.86 9.13
N GLN A 111 -35.27 36.03 8.63
CA GLN A 111 -33.84 36.36 8.51
C GLN A 111 -33.56 37.30 7.33
N ILE A 112 -34.31 37.17 6.24
CA ILE A 112 -34.24 38.08 5.08
C ILE A 112 -34.80 39.47 5.45
N ASN A 113 -35.78 39.53 6.34
CA ASN A 113 -36.43 40.76 6.81
C ASN A 113 -35.53 41.61 7.74
N SER A 114 -34.24 41.68 7.43
CA SER A 114 -33.32 42.67 7.97
C SER A 114 -33.82 44.05 7.52
N PRO A 115 -33.81 45.06 8.41
CA PRO A 115 -34.15 46.42 8.02
C PRO A 115 -33.03 46.94 7.10
N ILE A 116 -33.13 46.65 5.81
CA ILE A 116 -32.33 47.28 4.77
C ILE A 116 -32.74 48.75 4.83
N ALA A 117 -31.84 49.61 5.31
CA ALA A 117 -32.02 51.05 5.28
C ALA A 117 -31.89 51.49 3.82
N LEU A 118 -32.99 51.38 3.07
CA LEU A 118 -33.10 51.91 1.72
C LEU A 118 -33.21 53.43 1.83
N GLU A 119 -32.29 54.13 1.17
CA GLU A 119 -32.37 55.60 1.06
C GLU A 119 -33.52 55.98 0.13
N ASP A 120 -34.34 56.97 0.53
CA ASP A 120 -35.53 57.41 -0.22
C ASP A 120 -35.22 57.74 -1.69
N LYS A 121 -34.02 58.29 -1.94
CA LYS A 121 -33.54 58.61 -3.29
C LYS A 121 -33.39 57.37 -4.17
N THR A 122 -32.90 56.27 -3.61
CA THR A 122 -32.75 54.99 -4.33
C THR A 122 -34.11 54.41 -4.68
N ILE A 123 -35.10 54.58 -3.80
CA ILE A 123 -36.48 54.17 -4.06
C ILE A 123 -37.08 55.02 -5.18
N GLU A 124 -36.91 56.34 -5.14
CA GLU A 124 -37.37 57.26 -6.20
C GLU A 124 -36.77 56.90 -7.56
N ASP A 125 -35.45 56.72 -7.64
CA ASP A 125 -34.77 56.36 -8.88
C ASP A 125 -35.25 55.00 -9.42
N MET A 126 -35.40 53.97 -8.57
CA MET A 126 -35.91 52.65 -8.97
C MET A 126 -37.36 52.69 -9.48
N LEU A 127 -38.20 53.51 -8.86
CA LEU A 127 -39.60 53.71 -9.26
C LEU A 127 -39.69 54.48 -10.58
N VAL A 128 -38.84 55.50 -10.78
CA VAL A 128 -38.81 56.29 -12.02
C VAL A 128 -38.28 55.46 -13.20
N ASP A 129 -37.28 54.59 -12.96
CA ASP A 129 -36.67 53.78 -14.02
C ASP A 129 -37.56 52.59 -14.44
N ASN A 130 -38.40 52.07 -13.53
CA ASN A 130 -39.35 51.00 -13.82
C ASN A 130 -40.71 51.54 -14.29
N ALA A 131 -40.81 51.78 -15.60
CA ALA A 131 -42.02 52.27 -16.27
C ALA A 131 -43.28 51.38 -16.18
N ASN A 132 -43.22 50.22 -15.52
CA ASN A 132 -44.34 49.28 -15.35
C ASN A 132 -45.03 49.38 -13.97
N LEU A 133 -44.84 50.48 -13.25
CA LEU A 133 -45.49 50.73 -11.95
C LEU A 133 -47.01 50.58 -11.97
N GLU A 134 -47.67 50.95 -13.09
CA GLU A 134 -49.11 50.75 -13.25
C GLU A 134 -49.54 49.28 -13.14
N HIS A 135 -48.67 48.33 -13.50
CA HIS A 135 -48.98 46.90 -13.44
C HIS A 135 -49.05 46.40 -11.99
N LEU A 136 -48.19 46.92 -11.11
CA LEU A 136 -48.12 46.54 -9.70
C LEU A 136 -49.28 47.09 -8.86
N ILE A 137 -50.02 48.08 -9.37
CA ILE A 137 -51.18 48.68 -8.67
C ILE A 137 -52.50 47.96 -9.04
N ILE A 138 -52.51 47.23 -10.16
CA ILE A 138 -53.72 46.61 -10.72
C ILE A 138 -53.89 45.14 -10.29
N GLU A 139 -52.82 44.48 -9.84
CA GLU A 139 -52.85 43.14 -9.22
C GLU A 139 -53.07 43.22 -7.70
#